data_AF-A0A1Q3QMD1-F1
#
_entry.id   AF-A0A1Q3QMD1-F1
#
_cell.length_a   1.000
_cell.length_b   1.000
_cell.length_c   1.000
_cell.angle_alpha   90.00
_cell.angle_beta   90.00
_cell.angle_gamma   90.00
#
_symmetry.space_group_name_H-M   'P 1'
#
loop_
_entity.id
_entity.type
_entity.pdbx_description
1 polymer ?
#
loop_
_entity_poly.entity_id
_entity_poly.type
_entity_poly.pdbx_seq_one_letter_code
_entity_poly.pdbx_strand_id
1 'polypeptide(L)'
;MQPQGRIWQELTWSWAYSTGHPASDQKVEAAAKAAWPYAVLCAWTYLNDHAAAHDLMDHAVQSASNYIGRHPESPDNKLKWHIKSVLKRRARQQGEKKSREIQYGSLRDLEYVYVGQSEAEQRVYATELFRRLSPFAQSIVEWRWLGYSWRKIAEHLDMDHTAVRRAYFREMELLLHALSQSGDSSQCG
;
A
#
# COMPACT_ATOMS: atom_id res chain seq x y z
N MET A 1 -44.69 2.10 -16.50
CA MET A 1 -43.58 1.42 -15.80
C MET A 1 -42.35 2.31 -15.88
N GLN A 2 -42.04 3.01 -14.78
CA GLN A 2 -40.81 3.82 -14.67
C GLN A 2 -39.74 2.98 -13.97
N PRO A 3 -38.46 3.05 -14.39
CA PRO A 3 -37.41 2.26 -13.79
C PRO A 3 -37.19 2.73 -12.36
N GLN A 4 -37.34 1.81 -11.42
CA GLN A 4 -37.05 2.02 -10.00
C GLN A 4 -35.62 2.56 -9.86
N GLY A 5 -35.52 3.77 -9.32
CA GLY A 5 -34.26 4.41 -9.00
C GLY A 5 -33.44 3.49 -8.11
N ARG A 6 -32.28 3.06 -8.60
CA ARG A 6 -31.27 2.44 -7.76
C ARG A 6 -30.98 3.40 -6.61
N ILE A 7 -31.05 2.85 -5.42
CA ILE A 7 -30.82 3.48 -4.13
C ILE A 7 -29.33 3.89 -4.10
N TRP A 8 -29.03 5.08 -4.63
CA TRP A 8 -27.74 5.75 -4.46
C TRP A 8 -27.72 6.32 -3.06
N GLN A 9 -27.63 5.45 -2.05
CA GLN A 9 -27.24 5.88 -0.71
C GLN A 9 -25.89 6.58 -0.86
N GLU A 10 -25.98 7.90 -0.89
CA GLU A 10 -25.01 8.91 -0.50
C GLU A 10 -23.67 8.31 -0.04
N LEU A 11 -22.80 7.99 -1.00
CA LEU A 11 -21.35 7.96 -0.76
C LEU A 11 -20.90 9.41 -0.57
N THR A 12 -21.39 10.04 0.49
CA THR A 12 -20.87 11.30 0.99
C THR A 12 -19.53 10.99 1.60
N TRP A 13 -18.45 11.32 0.89
CA TRP A 13 -17.13 11.35 1.49
C TRP A 13 -17.20 12.26 2.73
N SER A 14 -17.01 11.68 3.91
CA SER A 14 -17.07 12.38 5.20
C SER A 14 -15.66 12.74 5.66
N TRP A 15 -15.46 14.02 5.94
CA TRP A 15 -14.22 14.58 6.47
C TRP A 15 -13.91 13.98 7.86
N ALA A 16 -12.79 13.27 8.01
CA ALA A 16 -12.32 12.72 9.30
C ALA A 16 -10.90 13.19 9.67
N TYR A 17 -10.34 14.16 8.94
CA TYR A 17 -8.98 14.65 9.12
C TYR A 17 -8.97 16.00 9.83
N SER A 18 -7.95 16.33 10.63
CA SER A 18 -7.78 17.69 11.16
C SER A 18 -6.37 18.19 10.88
N THR A 19 -6.27 19.41 10.37
CA THR A 19 -5.04 20.17 10.21
C THR A 19 -4.58 20.82 11.52
N GLY A 20 -5.28 20.55 12.64
CA GLY A 20 -5.04 21.20 13.94
C GLY A 20 -5.49 22.66 14.00
N HIS A 21 -6.16 23.16 12.95
CA HIS A 21 -6.62 24.55 12.82
C HIS A 21 -8.04 24.55 12.24
N PRO A 22 -9.07 24.85 13.04
CA PRO A 22 -10.48 24.73 12.62
C PRO A 22 -10.84 25.53 11.36
N ALA A 23 -10.24 26.71 11.16
CA ALA A 23 -10.49 27.55 10.00
C ALA A 23 -9.91 26.95 8.69
N SER A 24 -8.76 26.28 8.78
CA SER A 24 -8.16 25.57 7.65
C SER A 24 -8.95 24.30 7.34
N ASP A 25 -9.40 23.58 8.37
CA ASP A 25 -10.24 22.39 8.24
C ASP A 25 -11.53 22.72 7.47
N GLN A 26 -12.21 23.81 7.83
CA GLN A 26 -13.44 24.23 7.16
C GLN A 26 -13.22 24.58 5.67
N LYS A 27 -12.11 25.25 5.35
CA LYS A 27 -11.76 25.60 3.96
C LYS A 27 -11.46 24.35 3.12
N VAL A 28 -10.70 23.41 3.67
CA VAL A 28 -10.34 22.17 2.96
C VAL A 28 -11.57 21.28 2.81
N GLU A 29 -12.42 21.18 3.83
CA GLU A 29 -13.69 20.43 3.77
C GLU A 29 -14.61 20.96 2.66
N ALA A 30 -14.81 22.28 2.60
CA ALA A 30 -15.63 22.91 1.56
C ALA A 30 -15.07 22.65 0.15
N ALA A 31 -13.75 22.76 -0.02
CA ALA A 31 -13.07 22.50 -1.28
C ALA A 31 -13.16 21.02 -1.69
N ALA A 32 -13.05 20.10 -0.74
CA ALA A 32 -13.15 18.66 -0.96
C ALA A 32 -14.58 18.25 -1.38
N LYS A 33 -15.61 18.74 -0.66
CA LYS A 33 -17.02 18.54 -1.06
C LYS A 33 -17.28 19.03 -2.49
N ALA A 34 -16.75 20.20 -2.85
CA ALA A 34 -16.88 20.74 -4.20
C ALA A 34 -16.09 19.97 -5.28
N ALA A 35 -15.10 19.16 -4.88
CA ALA A 35 -14.27 18.37 -5.78
C ALA A 35 -14.71 16.89 -5.86
N TRP A 36 -15.56 16.41 -4.96
CA TRP A 36 -15.98 15.00 -4.88
C TRP A 36 -16.51 14.41 -6.21
N PRO A 37 -17.43 15.06 -6.95
CA PRO A 37 -17.88 14.53 -8.23
C PRO A 37 -16.73 14.35 -9.24
N TYR A 38 -15.69 15.18 -9.15
CA TYR A 38 -14.52 15.09 -10.00
C TYR A 38 -13.60 13.94 -9.60
N ALA A 39 -13.51 13.60 -8.31
CA ALA A 39 -12.78 12.42 -7.84
C ALA A 39 -13.42 11.13 -8.36
N VAL A 40 -14.74 11.01 -8.26
CA VAL A 40 -15.50 9.87 -8.82
C VAL A 40 -15.27 9.73 -10.31
N LEU A 41 -15.37 10.85 -11.06
CA LEU A 41 -15.08 10.86 -12.49
C LEU A 41 -13.65 10.39 -12.81
N CYS A 42 -12.65 10.87 -12.06
CA CYS A 42 -11.25 10.49 -12.26
C CYS A 42 -11.00 9.01 -11.94
N ALA A 43 -11.61 8.49 -10.88
CA ALA A 43 -11.52 7.08 -10.48
C ALA A 43 -12.08 6.17 -11.57
N TRP A 44 -13.27 6.50 -12.09
CA TRP A 44 -13.86 5.77 -13.21
C TRP A 44 -13.02 5.86 -14.49
N THR A 45 -12.64 7.07 -14.90
CA THR A 45 -11.98 7.32 -16.18
C THR A 45 -10.59 6.70 -16.28
N TYR A 46 -9.79 6.74 -15.20
CA TYR A 46 -8.39 6.33 -15.24
C TYR A 46 -8.13 4.97 -14.58
N LEU A 47 -8.94 4.55 -13.61
CA LEU A 47 -8.69 3.34 -12.81
C LEU A 47 -9.71 2.24 -13.06
N ASN A 48 -10.84 2.58 -13.70
CA ASN A 48 -12.00 1.73 -13.89
C ASN A 48 -12.51 1.13 -12.57
N ASP A 49 -12.38 1.90 -11.48
CA ASP A 49 -12.75 1.50 -10.12
C ASP A 49 -13.34 2.71 -9.40
N HIS A 50 -14.59 2.59 -8.95
CA HIS A 50 -15.28 3.66 -8.23
C HIS A 50 -14.79 3.80 -6.78
N ALA A 51 -14.36 2.69 -6.15
CA ALA A 51 -13.89 2.70 -4.76
C ALA A 51 -12.61 3.54 -4.61
N ALA A 52 -11.77 3.56 -5.65
CA ALA A 52 -10.55 4.36 -5.70
C ALA A 52 -10.80 5.88 -5.59
N ALA A 53 -12.04 6.37 -5.74
CA ALA A 53 -12.37 7.78 -5.53
C ALA A 53 -12.08 8.25 -4.10
N HIS A 54 -12.26 7.37 -3.10
CA HIS A 54 -11.96 7.67 -1.70
C HIS A 54 -10.45 7.87 -1.50
N ASP A 55 -9.63 6.91 -1.93
CA ASP A 55 -8.16 7.00 -1.83
C ASP A 55 -7.60 8.22 -2.57
N LEU A 56 -8.16 8.53 -3.74
CA LEU A 56 -7.79 9.72 -4.50
C LEU A 56 -8.12 11.00 -3.71
N MET A 57 -9.30 11.06 -3.08
CA MET A 57 -9.72 12.20 -2.29
C MET A 57 -8.87 12.37 -1.04
N ASP A 58 -8.60 11.31 -0.30
CA ASP A 58 -7.77 11.35 0.91
C ASP A 58 -6.36 11.88 0.60
N HIS A 59 -5.77 11.41 -0.50
CA HIS A 59 -4.48 11.91 -0.96
C HIS A 59 -4.56 13.40 -1.37
N ALA A 60 -5.61 13.82 -2.08
CA ALA A 60 -5.77 15.19 -2.51
C ALA A 60 -5.98 16.16 -1.33
N VAL A 61 -6.71 15.71 -0.31
CA VAL A 61 -6.98 16.43 0.93
C VAL A 61 -5.72 16.57 1.78
N GLN A 62 -4.91 15.53 1.90
CA GLN A 62 -3.60 15.63 2.57
C GLN A 62 -2.70 16.65 1.87
N SER A 63 -2.70 16.65 0.53
CA SER A 63 -1.94 17.62 -0.26
C SER A 63 -2.45 19.05 -0.06
N ALA A 64 -3.77 19.24 -0.02
CA ALA A 64 -4.41 20.52 0.24
C ALA A 64 -4.15 21.04 1.66
N SER A 65 -4.17 20.15 2.65
CA SER A 65 -3.84 20.45 4.06
C SER A 65 -2.39 20.94 4.20
N ASN A 66 -1.45 20.27 3.55
CA ASN A 66 -0.05 20.70 3.51
C ASN A 66 0.11 22.04 2.78
N TYR A 67 -0.70 22.30 1.76
CA TYR A 67 -0.68 23.54 0.99
C TYR A 67 -1.20 24.72 1.81
N ILE A 68 -2.34 24.57 2.47
CA ILE A 68 -2.94 25.65 3.27
C ILE A 68 -2.12 25.96 4.53
N GLY A 69 -1.46 24.96 5.13
CA GLY A 69 -0.50 25.18 6.21
C GLY A 69 0.69 26.07 5.81
N ARG A 70 1.07 26.09 4.52
CA ARG A 70 2.12 26.98 3.99
C ARG A 70 1.57 28.31 3.47
N HIS A 71 0.30 28.33 3.05
CA HIS A 71 -0.34 29.48 2.43
C HIS A 71 -1.77 29.69 2.98
N PRO A 72 -1.91 30.18 4.24
CA PRO A 72 -3.21 30.32 4.91
C PRO A 72 -4.18 31.27 4.20
N GLU A 73 -3.64 32.29 3.54
CA GLU A 73 -4.37 33.32 2.79
C GLU A 73 -4.80 32.87 1.38
N SER A 74 -4.66 31.60 1.05
CA SER A 74 -5.06 31.10 -0.27
C SER A 74 -6.57 31.24 -0.49
N PRO A 75 -7.01 31.76 -1.64
CA PRO A 75 -8.43 31.87 -1.94
C PRO A 75 -9.06 30.49 -2.16
N ASP A 76 -10.31 30.31 -1.74
CA ASP A 76 -11.01 29.02 -1.74
C ASP A 76 -11.07 28.37 -3.13
N ASN A 77 -11.25 29.18 -4.17
CA ASN A 77 -11.24 28.70 -5.57
C ASN A 77 -9.90 28.05 -5.94
N LYS A 78 -8.77 28.58 -5.45
CA LYS A 78 -7.44 28.03 -5.73
C LYS A 78 -7.26 26.68 -5.04
N LEU A 79 -7.80 26.53 -3.83
CA LEU A 79 -7.77 25.26 -3.09
C LEU A 79 -8.60 24.18 -3.80
N LYS A 80 -9.78 24.54 -4.30
CA LYS A 80 -10.61 23.65 -5.13
C LYS A 80 -9.87 23.19 -6.40
N TRP A 81 -9.25 24.11 -7.13
CA TRP A 81 -8.46 23.77 -8.33
C TRP A 81 -7.23 22.94 -8.00
N HIS A 82 -6.58 23.20 -6.86
CA HIS A 82 -5.47 22.40 -6.36
C HIS A 82 -5.88 20.95 -6.13
N ILE A 83 -6.97 20.72 -5.38
CA ILE A 83 -7.51 19.37 -5.14
C ILE A 83 -7.82 18.67 -6.47
N LYS A 84 -8.53 19.32 -7.39
CA LYS A 84 -8.83 18.75 -8.72
C LYS A 84 -7.58 18.39 -9.51
N SER A 85 -6.56 19.24 -9.48
CA SER A 85 -5.28 18.98 -10.15
C SER A 85 -4.58 17.75 -9.58
N VAL A 86 -4.54 17.63 -8.25
CA VAL A 86 -3.94 16.49 -7.55
C VAL A 86 -4.70 15.20 -7.87
N LEU A 87 -6.04 15.22 -7.83
CA LEU A 87 -6.89 14.09 -8.19
C LEU A 87 -6.56 13.56 -9.59
N LYS A 88 -6.61 14.42 -10.60
CA LYS A 88 -6.35 14.03 -12.00
C LYS A 88 -4.94 13.48 -12.17
N ARG A 89 -3.93 14.15 -11.60
CA ARG A 89 -2.53 13.73 -11.71
C ARG A 89 -2.31 12.36 -11.08
N ARG A 90 -2.88 12.14 -9.88
CA ARG A 90 -2.73 10.89 -9.15
C ARG A 90 -3.44 9.73 -9.86
N ALA A 91 -4.67 9.94 -10.30
CA ALA A 91 -5.44 8.94 -11.03
C ALA A 91 -4.73 8.53 -12.32
N ARG A 92 -4.22 9.49 -13.09
CA ARG A 92 -3.44 9.21 -14.31
C ARG A 92 -2.17 8.44 -14.00
N GLN A 93 -1.41 8.84 -12.97
CA GLN A 93 -0.18 8.16 -12.59
C GLN A 93 -0.44 6.70 -12.17
N GLN A 94 -1.50 6.45 -11.40
CA GLN A 94 -1.90 5.10 -11.00
C GLN A 94 -2.36 4.28 -12.21
N GLY A 95 -3.14 4.87 -13.11
CA GLY A 95 -3.56 4.24 -14.36
C GLY A 95 -2.36 3.87 -15.25
N GLU A 96 -1.41 4.77 -15.43
CA GLU A 96 -0.17 4.52 -16.19
C GLU A 96 0.73 3.46 -15.52
N LYS A 97 0.74 3.40 -14.19
CA LYS A 97 1.43 2.34 -13.47
C LYS A 97 0.77 0.99 -13.71
N LYS A 98 -0.56 0.91 -13.56
CA LYS A 98 -1.36 -0.30 -13.81
C LYS A 98 -1.29 -0.75 -15.27
N SER A 99 -1.18 0.16 -16.23
CA SER A 99 -1.00 -0.19 -17.64
C SER A 99 0.39 -0.76 -17.96
N ARG A 100 1.39 -0.50 -17.10
CA ARG A 100 2.73 -1.11 -17.19
C ARG A 100 2.81 -2.44 -16.45
N GLU A 101 1.80 -2.79 -15.65
CA GLU A 101 1.71 -4.10 -15.03
C GLU A 101 1.33 -5.11 -16.12
N ILE A 102 2.23 -6.05 -16.39
CA ILE A 102 1.96 -7.18 -17.27
C ILE A 102 1.07 -8.13 -16.47
N GLN A 103 -0.15 -8.36 -16.94
CA GLN A 103 -0.97 -9.46 -16.42
C GLN A 103 -0.26 -10.77 -16.79
N TYR A 104 0.38 -11.38 -15.81
CA TYR A 104 1.14 -12.61 -15.97
C TYR A 104 0.54 -13.70 -15.07
N GLY A 105 0.28 -14.86 -15.65
CA GLY A 105 -0.39 -15.98 -15.00
C GLY A 105 -1.92 -15.90 -15.03
N SER A 106 -2.54 -17.07 -14.88
CA SER A 106 -3.98 -17.28 -14.73
C SER A 106 -4.33 -17.50 -13.27
N LEU A 107 -5.56 -17.15 -12.85
CA LEU A 107 -6.10 -17.57 -11.55
C LEU A 107 -6.05 -19.10 -11.38
N ARG A 108 -6.16 -19.86 -12.48
CA ARG A 108 -5.97 -21.32 -12.48
C ARG A 108 -4.53 -21.73 -12.17
N ASP A 109 -3.54 -20.95 -12.58
CA ASP A 109 -2.14 -21.22 -12.23
C ASP A 109 -1.93 -21.01 -10.73
N LEU A 110 -2.69 -20.10 -10.11
CA LEU A 110 -2.71 -19.89 -8.67
C LEU A 110 -3.34 -21.09 -7.92
N GLU A 111 -4.36 -21.74 -8.50
CA GLU A 111 -4.99 -22.94 -7.89
C GLU A 111 -3.95 -24.06 -7.70
N TYR A 112 -3.04 -24.26 -8.66
CA TYR A 112 -1.96 -25.26 -8.55
C TYR A 112 -0.90 -24.89 -7.50
N VAL A 113 -0.63 -23.60 -7.30
CA VAL A 113 0.25 -23.12 -6.21
C VAL A 113 -0.45 -23.22 -4.85
N TYR A 114 -1.79 -23.06 -4.83
CA TYR A 114 -2.62 -23.14 -3.64
C TYR A 114 -2.99 -24.58 -3.24
N VAL A 115 -2.68 -25.58 -4.08
CA VAL A 115 -2.43 -26.97 -3.61
C VAL A 115 -1.11 -26.99 -2.85
N GLY A 116 -1.01 -26.11 -1.85
CA GLY A 116 0.16 -25.93 -1.01
C GLY A 116 0.31 -27.14 -0.10
N GLN A 117 1.56 -27.53 0.05
CA GLN A 117 2.07 -28.45 1.07
C GLN A 117 1.32 -28.32 2.39
N SER A 118 1.11 -29.44 3.07
CA SER A 118 0.34 -29.48 4.32
C SER A 118 0.90 -28.47 5.33
N GLU A 119 0.06 -27.92 6.20
CA GLU A 119 0.50 -26.97 7.24
C GLU A 119 1.67 -27.53 8.07
N ALA A 120 1.72 -28.86 8.24
CA ALA A 120 2.82 -29.57 8.87
C ALA A 120 4.14 -29.40 8.10
N GLU A 121 4.15 -29.62 6.78
CA GLU A 121 5.33 -29.44 5.93
C GLU A 121 5.82 -27.99 5.93
N GLN A 122 4.90 -27.02 5.84
CA GLN A 122 5.24 -25.60 5.91
C GLN A 122 5.92 -25.24 7.24
N ARG A 123 5.44 -25.79 8.36
CA ARG A 123 6.08 -25.59 9.68
C ARG A 123 7.46 -26.24 9.74
N VAL A 124 7.66 -27.40 9.13
CA VAL A 124 8.98 -28.04 9.05
C VAL A 124 9.94 -27.16 8.25
N TYR A 125 9.55 -26.68 7.07
CA TYR A 125 10.39 -25.81 6.24
C TYR A 125 10.71 -24.48 6.94
N ALA A 126 9.72 -23.85 7.57
CA ALA A 126 9.92 -22.61 8.32
C ALA A 126 10.90 -22.82 9.50
N THR A 127 10.79 -23.94 10.21
CA THR A 127 11.70 -24.28 11.31
C THR A 127 13.12 -24.53 10.81
N GLU A 128 13.28 -25.23 9.70
CA GLU A 128 14.59 -25.52 9.12
C GLU A 128 15.26 -24.25 8.58
N LEU A 129 14.50 -23.37 7.91
CA LEU A 129 14.98 -22.06 7.49
C LEU A 129 15.42 -21.22 8.68
N PHE A 130 14.57 -21.13 9.72
CA PHE A 130 14.88 -20.37 10.92
C PHE A 130 16.17 -20.84 11.59
N ARG A 131 16.39 -22.16 11.71
CA ARG A 131 17.61 -22.72 12.31
C ARG A 131 18.90 -22.40 11.56
N ARG A 132 18.81 -22.20 10.24
CA ARG A 132 19.98 -21.90 9.39
C ARG A 132 20.32 -20.42 9.31
N LEU A 133 19.42 -19.55 9.78
CA LEU A 133 19.70 -18.13 9.90
C LEU A 133 20.74 -17.85 10.98
N SER A 134 21.45 -16.74 10.82
CA SER A 134 22.31 -16.16 11.83
C SER A 134 21.49 -15.76 13.06
N PRO A 135 22.10 -15.69 14.26
CA PRO A 135 21.41 -15.21 15.46
C PRO A 135 20.79 -13.81 15.28
N PHE A 136 21.44 -12.97 14.47
CA PHE A 136 20.93 -11.66 14.09
C PHE A 136 19.61 -11.78 13.31
N ALA A 137 19.59 -12.55 12.23
CA ALA A 137 18.38 -12.74 11.43
C ALA A 137 17.28 -13.53 12.16
N GLN A 138 17.65 -14.48 13.03
CA GLN A 138 16.70 -15.17 13.92
C GLN A 138 15.99 -14.18 14.84
N SER A 139 16.74 -13.27 15.49
CA SER A 139 16.13 -12.24 16.35
C SER A 139 15.14 -11.35 15.56
N ILE A 140 15.46 -11.03 14.30
CA ILE A 140 14.55 -10.27 13.44
C ILE A 140 13.27 -11.09 13.16
N VAL A 141 13.39 -12.38 12.83
CA VAL A 141 12.23 -13.26 12.57
C VAL A 141 11.33 -13.37 13.80
N GLU A 142 11.89 -13.55 14.99
CA GLU A 142 11.13 -13.64 16.24
C GLU A 142 10.30 -12.37 16.50
N TRP A 143 10.92 -11.19 16.36
CA TRP A 143 10.23 -9.93 16.53
C TRP A 143 9.19 -9.68 15.41
N ARG A 144 9.49 -10.09 14.18
CA ARG A 144 8.55 -10.01 13.06
C ARG A 144 7.35 -10.94 13.27
N TRP A 145 7.56 -12.12 13.85
CA TRP A 145 6.52 -13.08 14.20
C TRP A 145 5.58 -12.52 15.27
N LEU A 146 6.12 -11.78 16.24
CA LEU A 146 5.35 -11.05 17.25
C LEU A 146 4.65 -9.78 16.72
N GLY A 147 4.82 -9.45 15.43
CA GLY A 147 4.13 -8.33 14.78
C GLY A 147 4.85 -6.98 14.89
N TYR A 148 6.08 -6.92 15.41
CA TYR A 148 6.80 -5.66 15.54
C TYR A 148 7.24 -5.08 14.19
N SER A 149 7.25 -3.75 14.10
CA SER A 149 7.67 -3.03 12.89
C SER A 149 9.19 -3.05 12.72
N TRP A 150 9.67 -2.89 11.49
CA TRP A 150 11.11 -2.74 11.20
C TRP A 150 11.77 -1.61 11.98
N ARG A 151 11.03 -0.53 12.28
CA ARG A 151 11.52 0.58 13.10
C ARG A 151 11.72 0.16 14.55
N LYS A 152 10.77 -0.58 15.12
CA LYS A 152 10.87 -1.09 16.49
C LYS A 152 12.00 -2.10 16.67
N ILE A 153 12.19 -2.96 15.67
CA ILE A 153 13.32 -3.91 15.62
C ILE A 153 14.65 -3.15 15.52
N ALA A 154 14.70 -2.12 14.68
CA ALA A 154 15.91 -1.33 14.51
C ALA A 154 16.26 -0.49 15.75
N GLU A 155 15.26 0.04 16.46
CA GLU A 155 15.44 0.64 17.80
C GLU A 155 16.03 -0.37 18.79
N HIS A 156 15.55 -1.62 18.78
CA HIS A 156 16.07 -2.67 19.67
C HIS A 156 17.51 -3.07 19.33
N LEU A 157 17.87 -3.06 18.04
CA LEU A 157 19.19 -3.43 17.54
C LEU A 157 20.18 -2.25 17.46
N ASP A 158 19.77 -1.04 17.83
CA ASP A 158 20.53 0.21 17.69
C ASP A 158 21.08 0.42 16.26
N MET A 159 20.21 0.23 15.26
CA MET A 159 20.56 0.32 13.84
C MET A 159 19.54 1.16 13.07
N ASP A 160 19.91 1.59 11.86
CA ASP A 160 18.93 2.14 10.93
C ASP A 160 18.00 1.04 10.38
N HIS A 161 16.70 1.31 10.38
CA HIS A 161 15.67 0.37 9.93
C HIS A 161 15.84 -0.11 8.47
N THR A 162 16.40 0.72 7.58
CA THR A 162 16.67 0.30 6.21
C THR A 162 17.88 -0.63 6.13
N ALA A 163 18.88 -0.42 6.99
CA ALA A 163 20.04 -1.29 7.11
C ALA A 163 19.66 -2.67 7.66
N VAL A 164 18.84 -2.72 8.72
CA VAL A 164 18.30 -3.96 9.30
C VAL A 164 17.54 -4.76 8.25
N ARG A 165 16.60 -4.11 7.54
CA ARG A 165 15.82 -4.75 6.49
C ARG A 165 16.71 -5.30 5.37
N ARG A 166 17.67 -4.51 4.89
CA ARG A 166 18.60 -4.94 3.82
C ARG A 166 19.49 -6.09 4.24
N ALA A 167 20.01 -6.07 5.46
CA ALA A 167 20.84 -7.14 6.00
C ALA A 167 20.06 -8.46 6.06
N TYR A 168 18.86 -8.43 6.62
CA TYR A 168 17.97 -9.60 6.70
C TYR A 168 17.64 -10.20 5.33
N PHE A 169 17.18 -9.39 4.37
CA PHE A 169 16.80 -9.92 3.05
C PHE A 169 17.99 -10.46 2.26
N ARG A 170 19.16 -9.83 2.36
CA ARG A 170 20.38 -10.38 1.74
C ARG A 170 20.75 -11.75 2.31
N GLU A 171 20.64 -11.92 3.62
CA GLU A 171 20.90 -13.21 4.25
C GLU A 171 19.89 -14.28 3.81
N MET A 172 18.60 -13.94 3.78
CA MET A 172 17.55 -14.81 3.26
C MET A 172 17.80 -15.22 1.80
N GLU A 173 18.18 -14.28 0.93
CA GLU A 173 18.50 -14.55 -0.47
C GLU A 173 19.69 -15.52 -0.60
N LEU A 174 20.76 -15.30 0.18
CA LEU A 174 21.92 -16.18 0.20
C LEU A 174 21.56 -17.59 0.69
N LEU A 175 20.76 -17.70 1.75
CA LEU A 175 20.31 -18.98 2.29
C LEU A 175 19.45 -19.75 1.27
N LEU A 176 18.48 -19.07 0.65
CA LEU A 176 17.63 -19.68 -0.38
C LEU A 176 18.45 -20.13 -1.60
N HIS A 177 19.42 -19.32 -2.03
CA HIS A 177 20.32 -19.69 -3.11
C HIS A 177 21.16 -20.92 -2.76
N ALA A 178 21.74 -20.99 -1.55
CA ALA A 178 22.49 -22.15 -1.09
C ALA A 178 21.63 -23.43 -1.04
N LEU A 179 20.39 -23.31 -0.57
CA LEU A 179 19.44 -24.42 -0.55
C LEU A 179 19.05 -24.89 -1.96
N SER A 180 18.92 -23.98 -2.91
CA SER A 180 18.60 -24.31 -4.30
C SER A 180 19.73 -25.05 -5.02
N GLN A 181 21.00 -24.75 -4.70
CA GLN A 181 22.17 -25.40 -5.31
C GLN A 181 22.46 -26.78 -4.73
N SER A 182 22.05 -27.05 -3.49
CA SER A 182 22.28 -28.34 -2.82
C SER A 182 21.46 -29.50 -3.41
N GLY A 183 20.49 -29.22 -4.29
CA GLY A 183 19.70 -30.24 -4.98
C GLY A 183 20.41 -30.92 -6.17
N ASP A 184 21.41 -30.26 -6.78
CA ASP A 184 22.04 -30.73 -8.03
C ASP A 184 23.25 -31.66 -7.83
N SER A 185 23.69 -31.86 -6.58
CA SER A 185 24.92 -32.63 -6.27
C SER A 185 24.68 -34.10 -5.89
N SER A 186 23.44 -34.61 -6.02
CA SER A 186 23.08 -35.98 -5.60
C SER A 186 23.00 -37.02 -6.75
N GLN A 187 23.35 -36.65 -8.00
CA GLN A 187 23.45 -37.60 -9.11
C GLN A 187 24.91 -37.74 -9.56
N CYS A 188 25.71 -38.48 -8.80
CA CYS A 188 26.90 -39.19 -9.28
C CYS A 188 27.44 -40.06 -8.12
N GLY A 189 27.09 -41.34 -8.16
CA GLY A 189 27.54 -42.40 -7.27
C GLY A 189 26.91 -43.72 -7.70
#